data_AF-A0A0S2HVQ7-F1
#
_entry.id   AF-A0A0S2HVQ7-F1
#
_cell.length_a   1.000
_cell.length_b   1.000
_cell.length_c   1.000
_cell.angle_alpha   90.00
_cell.angle_beta   90.00
_cell.angle_gamma   90.00
#
_symmetry.space_group_name_H-M   'P 1'
#
loop_
_entity.id
_entity.type
_entity.pdbx_description
1 polymer ?
#
loop_
_entity_poly.entity_id
_entity_poly.type
_entity_poly.pdbx_seq_one_letter_code
_entity_poly.pdbx_strand_id
1 'polypeptide(L)'
;MANLWFKNILGQIPATEKLESSRNQLIEEQKRHQEIAQSDLLKEYEELKAYIESDEFQQKKKEIEAIKFAGSEEEKLINEFTSLKKDKSIQLYFKTLESNELKRFEEIQKSEKLERYNEIKETVESGQIEELKKQMDADHKAEKEKAKRFKTLKKHPDLKKYFKLINSPGFKTYQDLKESEKLNNFYSLKEAVEGFDYNKINKENESEYSEQFDQRKRYQGLQKDGELKVYFKFVNAGHPEFIDQTSSGELMNEYEALEIYLQSDEYQDKLKETDFKTSDLYKLQQEYKQLQKDPDIKFYHKFEQSKAYKNYIAVKESDKLKRYYELKEQTEDPAFRDKVEYLKDDKKFEKTEEYKSLAKFKELEQNDDLKWYFKVTQEDRFKDLRKWETIFSEDFNDTQLNKEVWSPIVFAGMMTFNDNYVTKGEKQFFTKGENLHIDHSALNIETKKEHTKGKSWSKKHGFMEEEFDFTSGTLNTAQAFRFNQGKIEAKVSLQQPGNIVHGLSLKGEKITPHIDLLKTGKGSGYEVRYIPKEDQTHIISHKIKGINLNDKYFIHSLEWNDSELIWSLNNIEVARATHQLNGEELYISLASIVEKQPENLPANFSIDWIKVYKKQEAE
;
A
#
# COMPACT_ATOMS: atom_id res chain seq x y z
N MET A 1 82.80 -20.13 -10.00
CA MET A 1 82.86 -19.99 -8.51
C MET A 1 81.80 -18.98 -8.12
N ALA A 2 80.89 -19.32 -7.21
CA ALA A 2 79.89 -18.40 -6.69
C ALA A 2 80.29 -17.95 -5.27
N ASN A 3 80.31 -16.64 -5.04
CA ASN A 3 80.58 -16.08 -3.72
C ASN A 3 79.33 -15.40 -3.18
N LEU A 4 78.75 -15.95 -2.12
CA LEU A 4 77.53 -15.48 -1.50
C LEU A 4 77.77 -14.45 -0.39
N TRP A 5 79.01 -14.05 -0.13
CA TRP A 5 79.37 -13.18 1.01
C TRP A 5 78.57 -11.86 1.04
N PHE A 6 78.50 -11.13 -0.08
CA PHE A 6 77.70 -9.90 -0.16
C PHE A 6 76.20 -10.17 0.00
N LYS A 7 75.67 -11.21 -0.65
CA LYS A 7 74.24 -11.59 -0.50
C LYS A 7 73.90 -11.97 0.94
N ASN A 8 74.82 -12.64 1.63
CA ASN A 8 74.67 -13.07 3.01
C ASN A 8 74.67 -11.88 3.98
N ILE A 9 75.65 -10.96 3.86
CA ILE A 9 75.74 -9.76 4.74
C ILE A 9 74.61 -8.77 4.48
N LEU A 10 74.16 -8.63 3.24
CA LEU A 10 73.02 -7.78 2.88
C LEU A 10 71.66 -8.41 3.20
N GLY A 11 71.61 -9.60 3.80
CA GLY A 11 70.36 -10.30 4.13
C GLY A 11 69.53 -10.72 2.91
N GLN A 12 70.17 -10.83 1.74
CA GLN A 12 69.51 -11.20 0.47
C GLN A 12 69.35 -12.72 0.30
N ILE A 13 69.98 -13.53 1.17
CA ILE A 13 69.69 -14.96 1.25
C ILE A 13 68.48 -15.12 2.17
N PRO A 14 67.34 -15.61 1.66
CA PRO A 14 66.17 -15.82 2.49
C PRO A 14 66.47 -16.76 3.66
N ALA A 15 65.95 -16.46 4.84
CA ALA A 15 65.99 -17.38 5.97
C ALA A 15 65.20 -18.65 5.63
N THR A 16 65.76 -19.82 5.94
CA THR A 16 65.16 -21.14 5.65
C THR A 16 63.74 -21.24 6.22
N GLU A 17 63.56 -20.88 7.49
CA GLU A 17 62.25 -20.88 8.16
C GLU A 17 61.21 -19.99 7.47
N LYS A 18 61.64 -18.83 6.94
CA LYS A 18 60.74 -17.91 6.23
C LYS A 18 60.27 -18.49 4.90
N LEU A 19 61.14 -19.21 4.18
CA LEU A 19 60.77 -19.89 2.94
C LEU A 19 59.75 -21.00 3.21
N GLU A 20 59.98 -21.81 4.23
CA GLU A 20 59.06 -22.88 4.63
C GLU A 20 57.70 -22.31 5.08
N SER A 21 57.71 -21.29 5.94
CA SER A 21 56.50 -20.62 6.39
C SER A 21 55.70 -20.03 5.22
N SER A 22 56.37 -19.37 4.26
CA SER A 22 55.71 -18.81 3.07
C SER A 22 55.12 -19.90 2.18
N ARG A 23 55.84 -21.02 2.00
CA ARG A 23 55.37 -22.15 1.21
C ARG A 23 54.17 -22.85 1.87
N ASN A 24 54.25 -23.13 3.16
CA ASN A 24 53.18 -23.76 3.93
C ASN A 24 51.93 -22.88 3.92
N GLN A 25 52.09 -21.56 4.08
CA GLN A 25 50.98 -20.63 3.94
C GLN A 25 50.34 -20.73 2.54
N LEU A 26 51.13 -20.80 1.47
CA LEU A 26 50.60 -20.92 0.11
C LEU A 26 49.86 -22.25 -0.11
N ILE A 27 50.33 -23.34 0.50
CA ILE A 27 49.66 -24.65 0.47
C ILE A 27 48.33 -24.61 1.23
N GLU A 28 48.30 -24.03 2.43
CA GLU A 28 47.05 -23.88 3.20
C GLU A 28 46.05 -22.96 2.50
N GLU A 29 46.53 -21.88 1.87
CA GLU A 29 45.69 -21.04 1.02
C GLU A 29 45.15 -21.83 -0.19
N GLN A 30 45.95 -22.67 -0.85
CA GLN A 30 45.46 -23.51 -1.95
C GLN A 30 44.39 -24.50 -1.48
N LYS A 31 44.57 -25.10 -0.30
CA LYS A 31 43.57 -25.98 0.31
C LYS A 31 42.27 -25.24 0.60
N ARG A 32 42.34 -24.06 1.23
CA ARG A 32 41.16 -23.20 1.46
C ARG A 32 40.46 -22.83 0.14
N HIS A 33 41.24 -22.54 -0.91
CA HIS A 33 40.69 -22.25 -2.24
C HIS A 33 39.90 -23.44 -2.79
N GLN A 34 40.42 -24.66 -2.67
CA GLN A 34 39.71 -25.89 -3.08
C GLN A 34 38.47 -26.16 -2.23
N GLU A 35 38.53 -25.93 -0.92
CA GLU A 35 37.38 -26.07 -0.01
C GLU A 35 36.24 -25.11 -0.40
N ILE A 36 36.55 -23.85 -0.71
CA ILE A 36 35.54 -22.87 -1.18
C ILE A 36 35.03 -23.28 -2.57
N ALA A 37 35.89 -23.75 -3.47
CA ALA A 37 35.50 -24.21 -4.80
C ALA A 37 34.44 -25.33 -4.76
N GLN A 38 34.46 -26.16 -3.71
CA GLN A 38 33.52 -27.27 -3.51
C GLN A 38 32.40 -26.94 -2.51
N SER A 39 32.33 -25.70 -2.03
CA SER A 39 31.38 -25.30 -0.99
C SER A 39 29.98 -25.01 -1.53
N ASP A 40 28.96 -25.30 -0.71
CA ASP A 40 27.57 -24.87 -0.97
C ASP A 40 27.46 -23.33 -1.04
N LEU A 41 28.37 -22.62 -0.37
CA LEU A 41 28.44 -21.15 -0.40
C LEU A 41 28.72 -20.62 -1.82
N LEU A 42 29.73 -21.16 -2.51
CA LEU A 42 30.04 -20.77 -3.88
C LEU A 42 28.91 -21.19 -4.83
N LYS A 43 28.37 -22.40 -4.62
CA LYS A 43 27.25 -22.91 -5.41
C LYS A 43 26.01 -22.01 -5.31
N GLU A 44 25.60 -21.62 -4.10
CA GLU A 44 24.48 -20.71 -3.88
C GLU A 44 24.73 -19.35 -4.57
N TYR A 45 25.96 -18.82 -4.47
CA TYR A 45 26.34 -17.58 -5.14
C TYR A 45 26.19 -17.69 -6.67
N GLU A 46 26.69 -18.77 -7.27
CA GLU A 46 26.62 -18.99 -8.72
C GLU A 46 25.17 -19.20 -9.21
N GLU A 47 24.37 -19.96 -8.48
CA GLU A 47 22.95 -20.18 -8.77
C GLU A 47 22.15 -18.86 -8.69
N LEU A 48 22.34 -18.09 -7.63
CA LEU A 48 21.72 -16.78 -7.49
C LEU A 48 22.20 -15.82 -8.56
N LYS A 49 23.49 -15.78 -8.87
CA LYS A 49 24.03 -14.95 -9.95
C LYS A 49 23.35 -15.27 -11.27
N ALA A 50 23.29 -16.55 -11.64
CA ALA A 50 22.66 -17.00 -12.87
C ALA A 50 21.17 -16.62 -12.92
N TYR A 51 20.45 -16.76 -11.80
CA TYR A 51 19.05 -16.35 -11.72
C TYR A 51 18.88 -14.83 -11.86
N ILE A 52 19.67 -14.02 -11.14
CA ILE A 52 19.59 -12.56 -11.17
C ILE A 52 19.98 -11.99 -12.55
N GLU A 53 20.94 -12.61 -13.23
CA GLU A 53 21.37 -12.25 -14.58
C GLU A 53 20.43 -12.79 -15.67
N SER A 54 19.45 -13.64 -15.32
CA SER A 54 18.51 -14.20 -16.28
C SER A 54 17.50 -13.18 -16.82
N ASP A 55 17.09 -13.37 -18.08
CA ASP A 55 16.02 -12.58 -18.69
C ASP A 55 14.70 -12.69 -17.91
N GLU A 56 14.42 -13.85 -17.30
CA GLU A 56 13.23 -14.08 -16.48
C GLU A 56 13.18 -13.10 -15.30
N PHE A 57 14.26 -13.01 -14.53
CA PHE A 57 14.33 -12.10 -13.39
C PHE A 57 14.23 -10.64 -13.83
N GLN A 58 14.96 -10.25 -14.88
CA GLN A 58 14.96 -8.89 -15.39
C GLN A 58 13.57 -8.47 -15.90
N GLN A 59 12.86 -9.38 -16.58
CA GLN A 59 11.50 -9.15 -17.05
C GLN A 59 10.52 -9.04 -15.88
N LYS A 60 10.53 -9.98 -14.93
CA LYS A 60 9.66 -9.94 -13.73
C LYS A 60 9.83 -8.64 -12.95
N LYS A 61 11.08 -8.25 -12.68
CA LYS A 61 11.38 -6.98 -12.00
C LYS A 61 10.76 -5.80 -12.73
N LYS A 62 10.97 -5.72 -14.05
CA LYS A 62 10.43 -4.63 -14.88
C LYS A 62 8.90 -4.62 -14.90
N GLU A 63 8.26 -5.78 -14.99
CA GLU A 63 6.80 -5.92 -14.95
C GLU A 63 6.23 -5.42 -13.62
N ILE A 64 6.80 -5.85 -12.49
CA ILE A 64 6.39 -5.42 -11.15
C ILE A 64 6.58 -3.90 -10.99
N GLU A 65 7.73 -3.36 -11.40
CA GLU A 65 8.01 -1.92 -11.31
C GLU A 65 7.14 -1.06 -12.26
N ALA A 66 6.66 -1.64 -13.36
CA ALA A 66 5.77 -0.97 -14.31
C ALA A 66 4.32 -0.85 -13.80
N ILE A 67 3.89 -1.72 -12.88
CA ILE A 67 2.55 -1.65 -12.26
C ILE A 67 2.47 -0.38 -11.40
N LYS A 68 1.62 0.58 -11.80
CA LYS A 68 1.51 1.88 -11.13
C LYS A 68 0.06 2.30 -10.98
N PHE A 69 -0.19 3.07 -9.93
CA PHE A 69 -1.49 3.70 -9.73
C PHE A 69 -1.81 4.72 -10.85
N ALA A 70 -0.81 5.48 -11.30
CA ALA A 70 -0.98 6.42 -12.41
C ALA A 70 -1.34 5.70 -13.71
N GLY A 71 -2.48 6.06 -14.32
CA GLY A 71 -3.03 5.45 -15.52
C GLY A 71 -3.85 4.17 -15.28
N SER A 72 -3.96 3.70 -14.04
CA SER A 72 -4.73 2.51 -13.68
C SER A 72 -6.24 2.73 -13.79
N GLU A 73 -7.01 1.63 -13.89
CA GLU A 73 -8.47 1.70 -13.81
C GLU A 73 -8.93 2.17 -12.41
N GLU A 74 -8.21 1.81 -11.35
CA GLU A 74 -8.48 2.25 -9.99
C GLU A 74 -8.37 3.77 -9.84
N GLU A 75 -7.36 4.39 -10.46
CA GLU A 75 -7.23 5.86 -10.49
C GLU A 75 -8.40 6.51 -11.22
N LYS A 76 -8.84 5.95 -12.36
CA LYS A 76 -10.00 6.45 -13.10
C LYS A 76 -11.27 6.41 -12.25
N LEU A 77 -11.53 5.30 -11.57
CA LEU A 77 -12.70 5.13 -10.70
C LEU A 77 -12.67 6.09 -9.50
N ILE A 78 -11.51 6.26 -8.85
CA ILE A 78 -11.34 7.23 -7.76
C ILE A 78 -11.54 8.67 -8.25
N ASN A 79 -11.02 9.02 -9.43
CA ASN A 79 -11.17 10.34 -10.01
C ASN A 79 -12.62 10.62 -10.41
N GLU A 80 -13.32 9.63 -10.97
CA GLU A 80 -14.76 9.70 -11.27
C GLU A 80 -15.57 9.91 -9.99
N PHE A 81 -15.33 9.10 -8.96
CA PHE A 81 -16.02 9.21 -7.68
C PHE A 81 -15.78 10.58 -7.02
N THR A 82 -14.52 11.04 -7.03
CA THR A 82 -14.14 12.35 -6.51
C THR A 82 -14.83 13.48 -7.27
N SER A 83 -14.99 13.34 -8.58
CA SER A 83 -15.69 14.32 -9.43
C SER A 83 -17.19 14.35 -9.11
N LEU A 84 -17.84 13.19 -8.99
CA LEU A 84 -19.26 13.11 -8.58
C LEU A 84 -19.47 13.64 -7.15
N LYS A 85 -18.55 13.39 -6.22
CA LYS A 85 -18.60 13.97 -4.87
C LYS A 85 -18.50 15.50 -4.87
N LYS A 86 -17.83 16.08 -5.87
CA LYS A 86 -17.72 17.54 -6.08
C LYS A 86 -18.85 18.12 -6.92
N ASP A 87 -19.69 17.29 -7.53
CA ASP A 87 -20.81 17.75 -8.33
C ASP A 87 -21.81 18.54 -7.46
N LYS A 88 -22.11 19.78 -7.87
CA LYS A 88 -22.94 20.71 -7.09
C LYS A 88 -24.35 20.20 -6.88
N SER A 89 -24.90 19.45 -7.83
CA SER A 89 -26.27 18.92 -7.73
C SER A 89 -26.36 17.74 -6.78
N ILE A 90 -25.34 16.88 -6.75
CA ILE A 90 -25.20 15.78 -5.77
C ILE A 90 -24.96 16.35 -4.37
N GLN A 91 -24.09 17.35 -4.22
CA GLN A 91 -23.86 18.01 -2.93
C GLN A 91 -25.13 18.68 -2.40
N LEU A 92 -25.85 19.41 -3.25
CA LEU A 92 -27.13 20.03 -2.87
C LEU A 92 -28.20 18.98 -2.57
N TYR A 93 -28.21 17.84 -3.26
CA TYR A 93 -29.09 16.71 -2.95
C TYR A 93 -28.84 16.21 -1.53
N PHE A 94 -27.60 15.84 -1.17
CA PHE A 94 -27.29 15.36 0.17
C PHE A 94 -27.57 16.42 1.25
N LYS A 95 -27.23 17.69 0.99
CA LYS A 95 -27.55 18.80 1.90
C LYS A 95 -29.06 18.93 2.13
N THR A 96 -29.86 18.72 1.10
CA THR A 96 -31.34 18.80 1.18
C THR A 96 -31.91 17.55 1.84
N LEU A 97 -31.38 16.37 1.53
CA LEU A 97 -31.74 15.08 2.16
C LEU A 97 -31.56 15.12 3.68
N GLU A 98 -30.48 15.75 4.16
CA GLU A 98 -30.19 15.90 5.59
C GLU A 98 -30.88 17.11 6.25
N SER A 99 -31.55 17.95 5.47
CA SER A 99 -32.13 19.21 5.97
C SER A 99 -33.36 18.98 6.86
N ASN A 100 -33.51 19.79 7.90
CA ASN A 100 -34.72 19.81 8.72
C ASN A 100 -35.92 20.34 7.92
N GLU A 101 -35.67 21.17 6.91
CA GLU A 101 -36.68 21.66 5.99
C GLU A 101 -37.33 20.55 5.17
N LEU A 102 -36.56 19.59 4.64
CA LEU A 102 -37.13 18.44 3.94
C LEU A 102 -37.95 17.56 4.88
N LYS A 103 -37.44 17.28 6.09
CA LYS A 103 -38.20 16.51 7.11
C LYS A 103 -39.53 17.18 7.44
N ARG A 104 -39.50 18.48 7.72
CA ARG A 104 -40.70 19.29 7.97
C ARG A 104 -41.66 19.25 6.77
N PHE A 105 -41.13 19.32 5.55
CA PHE A 105 -41.94 19.23 4.33
C PHE A 105 -42.65 17.88 4.22
N GLU A 106 -41.95 16.77 4.44
CA GLU A 106 -42.51 15.41 4.40
C GLU A 106 -43.54 15.18 5.53
N GLU A 107 -43.35 15.76 6.70
CA GLU A 107 -44.32 15.75 7.80
C GLU A 107 -45.60 16.52 7.44
N ILE A 108 -45.46 17.75 6.91
CA ILE A 108 -46.60 18.56 6.48
C ILE A 108 -47.33 17.90 5.32
N GLN A 109 -46.61 17.24 4.40
CA GLN A 109 -47.20 16.52 3.27
C GLN A 109 -48.21 15.45 3.71
N LYS A 110 -47.98 14.84 4.89
CA LYS A 110 -48.84 13.80 5.48
C LYS A 110 -49.83 14.36 6.51
N SER A 111 -49.87 15.68 6.71
CA SER A 111 -50.70 16.28 7.74
C SER A 111 -52.15 16.43 7.27
N GLU A 112 -53.09 16.11 8.16
CA GLU A 112 -54.53 16.37 7.95
C GLU A 112 -54.80 17.84 7.63
N LYS A 113 -53.95 18.75 8.14
CA LYS A 113 -54.04 20.20 7.89
C LYS A 113 -53.85 20.53 6.40
N LEU A 114 -52.85 19.92 5.73
CA LEU A 114 -52.61 20.15 4.30
C LEU A 114 -53.70 19.49 3.45
N GLU A 115 -54.13 18.29 3.84
CA GLU A 115 -55.26 17.59 3.20
C GLU A 115 -56.52 18.48 3.24
N ARG A 116 -56.91 18.94 4.43
CA ARG A 116 -58.02 19.88 4.63
C ARG A 116 -57.87 21.18 3.83
N TYR A 117 -56.65 21.73 3.75
CA TYR A 117 -56.39 22.91 2.93
C TYR A 117 -56.69 22.64 1.44
N ASN A 118 -56.24 21.50 0.91
CA ASN A 118 -56.44 21.13 -0.49
C ASN A 118 -57.92 20.84 -0.81
N GLU A 119 -58.63 20.16 0.08
CA GLU A 119 -60.08 19.91 -0.05
C GLU A 119 -60.87 21.22 -0.11
N ILE A 120 -60.62 22.14 0.82
CA ILE A 120 -61.32 23.43 0.86
C ILE A 120 -60.92 24.29 -0.34
N LYS A 121 -59.65 24.24 -0.77
CA LYS A 121 -59.14 24.99 -1.90
C LYS A 121 -59.97 24.75 -3.16
N GLU A 122 -60.24 23.49 -3.49
CA GLU A 122 -61.04 23.13 -4.66
C GLU A 122 -62.43 23.77 -4.61
N THR A 123 -63.09 23.71 -3.46
CA THR A 123 -64.42 24.31 -3.26
C THR A 123 -64.38 25.84 -3.35
N VAL A 124 -63.39 26.49 -2.74
CA VAL A 124 -63.25 27.96 -2.77
C VAL A 124 -62.88 28.48 -4.15
N GLU A 125 -62.06 27.76 -4.90
CA GLU A 125 -61.59 28.15 -6.23
C GLU A 125 -62.58 27.75 -7.36
N SER A 126 -63.59 26.91 -7.06
CA SER A 126 -64.62 26.47 -8.02
C SER A 126 -65.56 27.58 -8.53
N GLY A 127 -65.56 28.75 -7.89
CA GLY A 127 -66.49 29.86 -8.20
C GLY A 127 -67.85 29.79 -7.49
N GLN A 128 -68.19 28.66 -6.87
CA GLN A 128 -69.47 28.45 -6.16
C GLN A 128 -69.75 29.50 -5.07
N ILE A 129 -68.71 29.96 -4.38
CA ILE A 129 -68.84 30.96 -3.30
C ILE A 129 -69.30 32.32 -3.83
N GLU A 130 -68.77 32.74 -4.98
CA GLU A 130 -69.11 34.04 -5.56
C GLU A 130 -70.54 34.04 -6.12
N GLU A 131 -70.95 32.91 -6.70
CA GLU A 131 -72.31 32.71 -7.20
C GLU A 131 -73.34 32.71 -6.07
N LEU A 132 -73.12 31.92 -5.01
CA LEU A 132 -74.02 31.87 -3.86
C LEU A 132 -74.09 33.23 -3.14
N LYS A 133 -72.94 33.89 -2.95
CA LYS A 133 -72.90 35.21 -2.31
C LYS A 133 -73.71 36.23 -3.11
N LYS A 134 -73.56 36.26 -4.43
CA LYS A 134 -74.32 37.16 -5.31
C LYS A 134 -75.83 36.91 -5.20
N GLN A 135 -76.24 35.65 -5.15
CA GLN A 135 -77.65 35.27 -4.99
C GLN A 135 -78.18 35.69 -3.61
N MET A 136 -77.50 35.32 -2.52
CA MET A 136 -77.90 35.66 -1.16
C MET A 136 -77.92 37.18 -0.91
N ASP A 137 -76.93 37.93 -1.42
CA ASP A 137 -76.93 39.40 -1.32
C ASP A 137 -78.12 40.03 -2.07
N ALA A 138 -78.54 39.45 -3.21
CA ALA A 138 -79.72 39.89 -3.95
C ALA A 138 -81.01 39.60 -3.18
N ASP A 139 -81.15 38.40 -2.62
CA ASP A 139 -82.31 38.00 -1.83
C ASP A 139 -82.42 38.81 -0.53
N HIS A 140 -81.31 39.01 0.17
CA HIS A 140 -81.24 39.83 1.38
C HIS A 140 -81.60 41.30 1.09
N LYS A 141 -81.20 41.82 -0.07
CA LYS A 141 -81.59 43.15 -0.53
C LYS A 141 -83.10 43.21 -0.81
N ALA A 142 -83.66 42.21 -1.49
CA ALA A 142 -85.09 42.14 -1.77
C ALA A 142 -85.93 42.14 -0.49
N GLU A 143 -85.53 41.38 0.53
CA GLU A 143 -86.18 41.38 1.84
C GLU A 143 -86.13 42.75 2.52
N LYS A 144 -84.99 43.45 2.47
CA LYS A 144 -84.87 44.83 3.00
C LYS A 144 -85.71 45.85 2.24
N GLU A 145 -85.96 45.66 0.95
CA GLU A 145 -86.81 46.54 0.16
C GLU A 145 -88.29 46.45 0.60
N LYS A 146 -88.77 45.28 1.06
CA LYS A 146 -90.14 45.14 1.64
C LYS A 146 -90.37 46.09 2.82
N ALA A 147 -89.38 46.23 3.71
CA ALA A 147 -89.43 47.17 4.83
C ALA A 147 -89.43 48.65 4.38
N LYS A 148 -88.73 48.97 3.28
CA LYS A 148 -88.75 50.31 2.67
C LYS A 148 -90.08 50.59 1.97
N ARG A 149 -90.65 49.59 1.30
CA ARG A 149 -91.97 49.66 0.66
C ARG A 149 -93.05 49.92 1.69
N PHE A 150 -93.05 49.19 2.81
CA PHE A 150 -93.97 49.45 3.92
C PHE A 150 -93.87 50.88 4.47
N LYS A 151 -92.65 51.38 4.69
CA LYS A 151 -92.42 52.79 5.10
C LYS A 151 -92.96 53.80 4.08
N THR A 152 -92.95 53.45 2.80
CA THR A 152 -93.47 54.29 1.70
C THR A 152 -94.99 54.27 1.68
N LEU A 153 -95.62 53.09 1.79
CA LEU A 153 -97.07 52.92 1.87
C LEU A 153 -97.65 53.67 3.09
N LYS A 154 -97.00 53.59 4.26
CA LYS A 154 -97.42 54.35 5.45
C LYS A 154 -97.50 55.86 5.23
N LYS A 155 -96.71 56.39 4.29
CA LYS A 155 -96.69 57.81 3.91
C LYS A 155 -97.59 58.13 2.72
N HIS A 156 -98.19 57.13 2.07
CA HIS A 156 -99.03 57.32 0.90
C HIS A 156 -100.20 58.27 1.23
N PRO A 157 -100.49 59.27 0.37
CA PRO A 157 -101.51 60.28 0.65
C PRO A 157 -102.87 59.69 1.01
N ASP A 158 -103.31 58.65 0.27
CA ASP A 158 -104.62 58.04 0.48
C ASP A 158 -104.70 57.23 1.77
N LEU A 159 -103.69 56.41 2.09
CA LEU A 159 -103.63 55.68 3.36
C LEU A 159 -103.54 56.65 4.54
N LYS A 160 -102.72 57.71 4.43
CA LYS A 160 -102.62 58.75 5.46
C LYS A 160 -103.95 59.49 5.65
N LYS A 161 -104.65 59.80 4.56
CA LYS A 161 -105.98 60.42 4.59
C LYS A 161 -107.02 59.46 5.17
N TYR A 162 -107.00 58.19 4.79
CA TYR A 162 -107.84 57.12 5.33
C TYR A 162 -107.67 56.99 6.84
N PHE A 163 -106.45 56.75 7.32
CA PHE A 163 -106.16 56.65 8.75
C PHE A 163 -106.56 57.93 9.50
N LYS A 164 -106.40 59.12 8.90
CA LYS A 164 -106.84 60.39 9.50
C LYS A 164 -108.36 60.49 9.57
N LEU A 165 -109.08 60.03 8.53
CA LEU A 165 -110.54 60.09 8.44
C LEU A 165 -111.20 59.10 9.40
N ILE A 166 -110.76 57.83 9.43
CA ILE A 166 -111.33 56.81 10.33
C ILE A 166 -111.10 57.14 11.81
N ASN A 167 -110.06 57.91 12.12
CA ASN A 167 -109.78 58.41 13.47
C ASN A 167 -110.41 59.78 13.76
N SER A 168 -111.21 60.34 12.84
CA SER A 168 -111.79 61.67 13.00
C SER A 168 -113.12 61.62 13.78
N PRO A 169 -113.44 62.68 14.55
CA PRO A 169 -114.75 62.78 15.20
C PRO A 169 -115.91 62.72 14.22
N GLY A 170 -115.73 63.23 12.99
CA GLY A 170 -116.76 63.19 11.94
C GLY A 170 -117.09 61.78 11.47
N PHE A 171 -116.09 60.88 11.40
CA PHE A 171 -116.34 59.47 11.08
C PHE A 171 -117.07 58.76 12.21
N LYS A 172 -116.73 59.07 13.46
CA LYS A 172 -117.46 58.56 14.62
C LYS A 172 -118.94 58.98 14.58
N THR A 173 -119.22 60.27 14.37
CA THR A 173 -120.59 60.76 14.19
C THR A 173 -121.29 60.12 12.98
N TYR A 174 -120.57 59.84 11.89
CA TYR A 174 -121.10 59.09 10.75
C TYR A 174 -121.53 57.67 11.15
N GLN A 175 -120.65 56.91 11.82
CA GLN A 175 -120.97 55.56 12.28
C GLN A 175 -122.13 55.55 13.28
N ASP A 176 -122.19 56.53 14.19
CA ASP A 176 -123.23 56.61 15.21
C ASP A 176 -124.61 56.98 14.63
N LEU A 177 -124.66 57.81 13.58
CA LEU A 177 -125.93 58.32 13.02
C LEU A 177 -126.43 57.61 11.76
N LYS A 178 -125.58 56.93 10.98
CA LYS A 178 -125.94 56.37 9.66
C LYS A 178 -127.14 55.43 9.67
N GLU A 179 -127.41 54.81 10.81
CA GLU A 179 -128.53 53.88 11.04
C GLU A 179 -129.45 54.36 12.17
N SER A 180 -129.33 55.61 12.61
CA SER A 180 -130.09 56.13 13.75
C SER A 180 -131.52 56.50 13.38
N GLU A 181 -132.45 56.33 14.32
CA GLU A 181 -133.83 56.83 14.20
C GLU A 181 -133.88 58.34 13.95
N LYS A 182 -132.92 59.09 14.49
CA LYS A 182 -132.82 60.55 14.33
C LYS A 182 -132.59 60.93 12.87
N LEU A 183 -131.72 60.22 12.16
CA LEU A 183 -131.47 60.42 10.74
C LEU A 183 -132.65 59.94 9.89
N ASN A 184 -133.25 58.79 10.24
CA ASN A 184 -134.43 58.29 9.57
C ASN A 184 -135.61 59.27 9.68
N ASN A 185 -135.87 59.79 10.88
CA ASN A 185 -136.89 60.79 11.13
C ASN A 185 -136.62 62.09 10.34
N PHE A 186 -135.36 62.52 10.22
CA PHE A 186 -135.00 63.65 9.36
C PHE A 186 -135.41 63.41 7.91
N TYR A 187 -135.14 62.23 7.35
CA TYR A 187 -135.52 61.90 5.97
C TYR A 187 -137.04 61.77 5.81
N SER A 188 -137.74 61.10 6.72
CA SER A 188 -139.20 60.98 6.68
C SER A 188 -139.89 62.35 6.76
N LEU A 189 -139.42 63.23 7.67
CA LEU A 189 -139.93 64.60 7.77
C LEU A 189 -139.56 65.45 6.54
N LYS A 190 -138.36 65.26 5.98
CA LYS A 190 -137.96 65.92 4.73
C LYS A 190 -138.94 65.59 3.60
N GLU A 191 -139.21 64.31 3.41
CA GLU A 191 -140.10 63.82 2.36
C GLU A 191 -141.53 64.33 2.56
N ALA A 192 -142.07 64.24 3.78
CA ALA A 192 -143.41 64.75 4.10
C ALA A 192 -143.54 66.26 3.86
N VAL A 193 -142.51 67.04 4.24
CA VAL A 193 -142.52 68.50 4.11
C VAL A 193 -142.30 68.96 2.67
N GLU A 194 -141.37 68.35 1.95
CA GLU A 194 -141.10 68.70 0.56
C GLU A 194 -142.22 68.20 -0.38
N GLY A 195 -142.94 67.14 0.00
CA GLY A 195 -144.05 66.57 -0.76
C GLY A 195 -145.39 67.29 -0.62
N PHE A 196 -145.53 68.25 0.29
CA PHE A 196 -146.77 68.99 0.51
C PHE A 196 -146.83 70.32 -0.26
N ASP A 197 -147.92 70.57 -1.00
CA ASP A 197 -148.14 71.82 -1.74
C ASP A 197 -148.79 72.89 -0.84
N TYR A 198 -147.94 73.71 -0.22
CA TYR A 198 -148.35 74.77 0.70
C TYR A 198 -149.14 75.92 0.03
N ASN A 199 -149.20 76.00 -1.30
CA ASN A 199 -149.97 77.06 -1.98
C ASN A 199 -151.49 76.88 -1.86
N LYS A 200 -151.96 75.72 -1.41
CA LYS A 200 -153.38 75.41 -1.21
C LYS A 200 -154.01 76.06 0.03
N ILE A 201 -153.21 76.73 0.85
CA ILE A 201 -153.64 77.32 2.13
C ILE A 201 -154.06 78.77 1.92
N ASN A 202 -155.27 79.13 2.39
CA ASN A 202 -155.79 80.49 2.47
C ASN A 202 -156.39 80.75 3.86
N LYS A 203 -156.78 82.01 4.13
CA LYS A 203 -157.25 82.43 5.47
C LYS A 203 -158.49 81.70 5.97
N GLU A 204 -159.26 81.07 5.08
CA GLU A 204 -160.49 80.36 5.43
C GLU A 204 -160.23 78.88 5.77
N ASN A 205 -159.10 78.28 5.36
CA ASN A 205 -158.78 76.85 5.56
C ASN A 205 -157.46 76.58 6.33
N GLU A 206 -156.78 77.61 6.83
CA GLU A 206 -155.47 77.49 7.50
C GLU A 206 -155.47 76.56 8.73
N SER A 207 -156.59 76.45 9.45
CA SER A 207 -156.66 75.59 10.64
C SER A 207 -156.67 74.09 10.32
N GLU A 208 -157.06 73.68 9.11
CA GLU A 208 -157.05 72.27 8.70
C GLU A 208 -155.63 71.72 8.45
N TYR A 209 -154.64 72.59 8.23
CA TYR A 209 -153.27 72.19 7.83
C TYR A 209 -152.20 72.39 8.92
N SER A 210 -152.61 72.41 10.19
CA SER A 210 -151.69 72.68 11.31
C SER A 210 -150.56 71.66 11.43
N GLU A 211 -150.83 70.38 11.13
CA GLU A 211 -149.84 69.30 11.21
C GLU A 211 -148.72 69.47 10.17
N GLN A 212 -149.02 69.94 8.95
CA GLN A 212 -148.02 70.18 7.92
C GLN A 212 -147.10 71.36 8.26
N PHE A 213 -147.60 72.36 8.99
CA PHE A 213 -146.76 73.43 9.54
C PHE A 213 -145.86 72.91 10.67
N ASP A 214 -146.38 72.06 11.55
CA ASP A 214 -145.60 71.46 12.63
C ASP A 214 -144.51 70.52 12.11
N GLN A 215 -144.82 69.69 11.11
CA GLN A 215 -143.85 68.86 10.41
C GLN A 215 -142.76 69.71 9.75
N ARG A 216 -143.13 70.81 9.09
CA ARG A 216 -142.17 71.76 8.50
C ARG A 216 -141.26 72.39 9.55
N LYS A 217 -141.81 72.75 10.72
CA LYS A 217 -141.05 73.32 11.82
C LYS A 217 -140.10 72.29 12.45
N ARG A 218 -140.54 71.04 12.63
CA ARG A 218 -139.69 69.92 13.11
C ARG A 218 -138.58 69.61 12.12
N TYR A 219 -138.89 69.56 10.82
CA TYR A 219 -137.90 69.40 9.76
C TYR A 219 -136.87 70.52 9.77
N GLN A 220 -137.30 71.79 9.84
CA GLN A 220 -136.40 72.94 9.98
C GLN A 220 -135.56 72.90 11.27
N GLY A 221 -136.10 72.32 12.34
CA GLY A 221 -135.38 72.07 13.60
C GLY A 221 -134.25 71.06 13.41
N LEU A 222 -134.54 69.92 12.80
CA LEU A 222 -133.54 68.89 12.51
C LEU A 222 -132.51 69.34 11.45
N GLN A 223 -132.89 70.18 10.49
CA GLN A 223 -131.94 70.84 9.58
C GLN A 223 -130.92 71.71 10.33
N LYS A 224 -131.28 72.18 11.54
CA LYS A 224 -130.38 72.97 12.39
C LYS A 224 -129.58 72.14 13.39
N ASP A 225 -129.88 70.85 13.54
CA ASP A 225 -129.23 69.93 14.49
C ASP A 225 -127.73 69.78 14.24
N GLY A 226 -126.94 69.87 15.31
CA GLY A 226 -125.48 69.88 15.23
C GLY A 226 -124.89 68.57 14.75
N GLU A 227 -125.47 67.44 15.15
CA GLU A 227 -124.94 66.11 14.79
C GLU A 227 -125.33 65.75 13.35
N LEU A 228 -126.58 66.02 12.95
CA LEU A 228 -127.01 65.84 11.56
C LEU A 228 -126.21 66.73 10.59
N LYS A 229 -125.86 67.96 10.99
CA LYS A 229 -124.96 68.81 10.19
C LYS A 229 -123.57 68.22 10.02
N VAL A 230 -122.99 67.65 11.08
CA VAL A 230 -121.67 66.99 11.02
C VAL A 230 -121.74 65.73 10.15
N TYR A 231 -122.80 64.93 10.32
CA TYR A 231 -123.09 63.75 9.50
C TYR A 231 -123.17 64.11 8.01
N PHE A 232 -124.05 65.04 7.63
CA PHE A 232 -124.20 65.44 6.24
C PHE A 232 -122.95 66.10 5.68
N LYS A 233 -122.20 66.86 6.49
CA LYS A 233 -120.91 67.42 6.05
C LYS A 233 -119.87 66.31 5.77
N PHE A 234 -119.89 65.24 6.55
CA PHE A 234 -118.98 64.10 6.36
C PHE A 234 -119.36 63.28 5.13
N VAL A 235 -120.65 62.97 4.97
CA VAL A 235 -121.18 62.24 3.80
C VAL A 235 -121.03 63.04 2.51
N ASN A 236 -121.47 64.31 2.49
CA ASN A 236 -121.41 65.16 1.29
C ASN A 236 -119.97 65.48 0.84
N ALA A 237 -118.97 65.27 1.70
CA ALA A 237 -117.55 65.37 1.34
C ALA A 237 -117.00 64.08 0.69
N GLY A 238 -117.86 63.09 0.43
CA GLY A 238 -117.49 61.79 -0.17
C GLY A 238 -116.58 60.95 0.71
N HIS A 239 -116.58 61.20 2.03
CA HIS A 239 -115.69 60.50 2.95
C HIS A 239 -116.05 59.02 3.18
N PRO A 240 -117.35 58.64 3.29
CA PRO A 240 -117.72 57.22 3.40
C PRO A 240 -117.28 56.39 2.20
N GLU A 241 -117.55 56.84 0.97
CA GLU A 241 -117.14 56.13 -0.25
C GLU A 241 -115.60 56.02 -0.33
N PHE A 242 -114.87 57.08 0.01
CA PHE A 242 -113.42 57.06 0.06
C PHE A 242 -112.88 56.07 1.09
N ILE A 243 -113.50 55.97 2.27
CA ILE A 243 -113.10 55.05 3.33
C ILE A 243 -113.32 53.60 2.89
N ASP A 244 -114.50 53.29 2.35
CA ASP A 244 -114.85 51.92 1.93
C ASP A 244 -114.01 51.44 0.74
N GLN A 245 -113.76 52.33 -0.23
CA GLN A 245 -112.87 52.03 -1.36
C GLN A 245 -111.40 51.88 -0.94
N THR A 246 -110.95 52.66 0.05
CA THR A 246 -109.55 52.58 0.50
C THR A 246 -109.33 51.39 1.42
N SER A 247 -110.28 51.06 2.31
CA SER A 247 -110.17 49.93 3.25
C SER A 247 -110.13 48.57 2.54
N SER A 248 -110.83 48.45 1.41
CA SER A 248 -110.86 47.23 0.58
C SER A 248 -109.94 47.30 -0.65
N GLY A 249 -109.20 48.41 -0.81
CA GLY A 249 -108.35 48.67 -1.96
C GLY A 249 -106.98 47.96 -1.89
N GLU A 250 -106.36 47.78 -3.06
CA GLU A 250 -105.06 47.10 -3.19
C GLU A 250 -103.95 47.69 -2.31
N LEU A 251 -103.93 49.02 -2.14
CA LEU A 251 -102.94 49.70 -1.31
C LEU A 251 -103.06 49.34 0.18
N MET A 252 -104.28 49.14 0.69
CA MET A 252 -104.50 48.76 2.09
C MET A 252 -104.15 47.28 2.30
N ASN A 253 -104.55 46.42 1.37
CA ASN A 253 -104.19 45.00 1.38
C ASN A 253 -102.65 44.79 1.38
N GLU A 254 -101.92 45.56 0.55
CA GLU A 254 -100.44 45.52 0.53
C GLU A 254 -99.86 46.04 1.86
N TYR A 255 -100.43 47.11 2.42
CA TYR A 255 -99.98 47.68 3.69
C TYR A 255 -100.13 46.69 4.85
N GLU A 256 -101.30 46.07 5.01
CA GLU A 256 -101.58 45.10 6.08
C GLU A 256 -100.75 43.83 5.93
N ALA A 257 -100.64 43.30 4.71
CA ALA A 257 -99.81 42.12 4.43
C ALA A 257 -98.33 42.36 4.77
N LEU A 258 -97.79 43.54 4.40
CA LEU A 258 -96.41 43.91 4.75
C LEU A 258 -96.25 44.19 6.25
N GLU A 259 -97.24 44.77 6.93
CA GLU A 259 -97.18 45.01 8.37
C GLU A 259 -97.07 43.69 9.14
N ILE A 260 -97.94 42.71 8.81
CA ILE A 260 -97.93 41.37 9.40
C ILE A 260 -96.62 40.66 9.10
N TYR A 261 -96.19 40.65 7.82
CA TYR A 261 -94.95 39.99 7.42
C TYR A 261 -93.74 40.58 8.13
N LEU A 262 -93.60 41.91 8.21
CA LEU A 262 -92.45 42.56 8.85
C LEU A 262 -92.40 42.38 10.39
N GLN A 263 -93.52 42.04 11.02
CA GLN A 263 -93.60 41.71 12.45
C GLN A 263 -93.43 40.21 12.73
N SER A 264 -93.45 39.37 11.69
CA SER A 264 -93.34 37.92 11.82
C SER A 264 -91.91 37.46 12.10
N ASP A 265 -91.80 36.28 12.74
CA ASP A 265 -90.53 35.56 12.86
C ASP A 265 -90.00 35.15 11.47
N GLU A 266 -90.90 34.91 10.51
CA GLU A 266 -90.55 34.55 9.12
C GLU A 266 -89.64 35.61 8.47
N TYR A 267 -89.92 36.90 8.66
CA TYR A 267 -89.06 37.96 8.14
C TYR A 267 -87.68 38.00 8.82
N GLN A 268 -87.63 37.74 10.14
CA GLN A 268 -86.35 37.68 10.86
C GLN A 268 -85.52 36.46 10.43
N ASP A 269 -86.17 35.33 10.21
CA ASP A 269 -85.54 34.10 9.74
C ASP A 269 -85.04 34.27 8.31
N LYS A 270 -85.83 34.87 7.41
CA LYS A 270 -85.41 35.18 6.04
C LYS A 270 -84.22 36.13 6.00
N LEU A 271 -84.16 37.15 6.87
CA LEU A 271 -82.99 38.02 6.95
C LEU A 271 -81.72 37.28 7.41
N LYS A 272 -81.83 36.32 8.33
CA LYS A 272 -80.70 35.50 8.79
C LYS A 272 -80.29 34.46 7.74
N GLU A 273 -81.26 33.82 7.09
CA GLU A 273 -81.06 32.82 6.04
C GLU A 273 -80.37 33.43 4.81
N THR A 274 -80.71 34.67 4.47
CA THR A 274 -80.13 35.39 3.32
C THR A 274 -78.84 36.15 3.63
N ASP A 275 -78.42 36.27 4.89
CA ASP A 275 -77.11 36.87 5.21
C ASP A 275 -76.00 35.88 4.86
N PHE A 276 -75.23 36.15 3.81
CA PHE A 276 -74.12 35.28 3.38
C PHE A 276 -73.16 34.92 4.53
N LYS A 277 -73.00 35.78 5.54
CA LYS A 277 -72.13 35.52 6.70
C LYS A 277 -72.59 34.35 7.58
N THR A 278 -73.84 33.93 7.48
CA THR A 278 -74.38 32.78 8.22
C THR A 278 -74.18 31.46 7.47
N SER A 279 -73.87 31.51 6.17
CA SER A 279 -73.70 30.32 5.33
C SER A 279 -72.47 29.48 5.68
N ASP A 280 -72.55 28.17 5.42
CA ASP A 280 -71.41 27.27 5.61
C ASP A 280 -70.27 27.54 4.61
N LEU A 281 -70.59 28.00 3.40
CA LEU A 281 -69.58 28.44 2.43
C LEU A 281 -68.80 29.67 2.93
N TYR A 282 -69.43 30.58 3.66
CA TYR A 282 -68.70 31.69 4.30
C TYR A 282 -67.74 31.19 5.38
N LYS A 283 -68.16 30.24 6.21
CA LYS A 283 -67.28 29.61 7.22
C LYS A 283 -66.08 28.93 6.56
N LEU A 284 -66.32 28.13 5.52
CA LEU A 284 -65.27 27.50 4.70
C LEU A 284 -64.33 28.54 4.07
N GLN A 285 -64.85 29.65 3.55
CA GLN A 285 -64.02 30.74 3.02
C GLN A 285 -63.11 31.36 4.09
N GLN A 286 -63.61 31.54 5.32
CA GLN A 286 -62.79 32.06 6.42
C GLN A 286 -61.74 31.05 6.87
N GLU A 287 -62.11 29.76 6.99
CA GLU A 287 -61.19 28.67 7.31
C GLU A 287 -60.05 28.59 6.26
N TYR A 288 -60.40 28.63 4.98
CA TYR A 288 -59.41 28.68 3.89
C TYR A 288 -58.46 29.87 4.01
N LYS A 289 -58.97 31.07 4.29
CA LYS A 289 -58.14 32.28 4.49
C LYS A 289 -57.22 32.16 5.71
N GLN A 290 -57.62 31.42 6.75
CA GLN A 290 -56.78 31.14 7.91
C GLN A 290 -55.70 30.11 7.56
N LEU A 291 -56.06 29.01 6.90
CA LEU A 291 -55.11 27.98 6.45
C LEU A 291 -54.12 28.54 5.42
N GLN A 292 -54.53 29.42 4.51
CA GLN A 292 -53.63 30.15 3.61
C GLN A 292 -52.59 30.99 4.38
N LYS A 293 -52.92 31.45 5.59
CA LYS A 293 -52.02 32.23 6.43
C LYS A 293 -51.13 31.36 7.33
N ASP A 294 -51.48 30.09 7.51
CA ASP A 294 -50.79 29.14 8.37
C ASP A 294 -49.31 29.00 7.96
N PRO A 295 -48.37 29.06 8.93
CA PRO A 295 -46.95 28.97 8.66
C PRO A 295 -46.52 27.67 7.96
N ASP A 296 -47.18 26.54 8.22
CA ASP A 296 -46.84 25.24 7.63
C ASP A 296 -47.29 25.16 6.19
N ILE A 297 -48.53 25.60 5.89
CA ILE A 297 -49.06 25.63 4.51
C ILE A 297 -48.22 26.58 3.64
N LYS A 298 -47.88 27.77 4.16
CA LYS A 298 -46.98 28.70 3.46
C LYS A 298 -45.59 28.12 3.24
N PHE A 299 -45.04 27.47 4.25
CA PHE A 299 -43.73 26.82 4.15
C PHE A 299 -43.76 25.71 3.09
N TYR A 300 -44.77 24.84 3.12
CA TYR A 300 -44.95 23.73 2.20
C TYR A 300 -44.88 24.19 0.74
N HIS A 301 -45.76 25.09 0.33
CA HIS A 301 -45.78 25.59 -1.05
C HIS A 301 -44.51 26.36 -1.43
N LYS A 302 -43.90 27.09 -0.49
CA LYS A 302 -42.63 27.79 -0.75
C LYS A 302 -41.47 26.81 -0.93
N PHE A 303 -41.40 25.78 -0.12
CA PHE A 303 -40.33 24.78 -0.16
C PHE A 303 -40.47 23.86 -1.37
N GLU A 304 -41.70 23.46 -1.72
CA GLU A 304 -42.03 22.72 -2.94
C GLU A 304 -41.49 23.42 -4.21
N GLN A 305 -41.60 24.75 -4.25
CA GLN A 305 -41.12 25.54 -5.38
C GLN A 305 -39.62 25.86 -5.32
N SER A 306 -38.94 25.56 -4.21
CA SER A 306 -37.55 25.92 -3.98
C SER A 306 -36.60 25.20 -4.93
N LYS A 307 -35.47 25.85 -5.26
CA LYS A 307 -34.42 25.23 -6.07
C LYS A 307 -33.84 23.98 -5.40
N ALA A 308 -33.80 23.95 -4.07
CA ALA A 308 -33.30 22.83 -3.28
C ALA A 308 -34.18 21.59 -3.46
N TYR A 309 -35.50 21.72 -3.28
CA TYR A 309 -36.43 20.60 -3.43
C TYR A 309 -36.54 20.11 -4.90
N LYS A 310 -36.56 21.04 -5.86
CA LYS A 310 -36.52 20.67 -7.29
C LYS A 310 -35.27 19.88 -7.66
N ASN A 311 -34.10 20.28 -7.15
CA ASN A 311 -32.87 19.52 -7.30
C ASN A 311 -32.95 18.17 -6.60
N TYR A 312 -33.51 18.12 -5.38
CA TYR A 312 -33.68 16.87 -4.64
C TYR A 312 -34.45 15.83 -5.46
N ILE A 313 -35.64 16.17 -5.97
CA ILE A 313 -36.44 15.29 -6.82
C ILE A 313 -35.70 14.90 -8.10
N ALA A 314 -35.08 15.87 -8.79
CA ALA A 314 -34.38 15.60 -10.05
C ALA A 314 -33.14 14.68 -9.88
N VAL A 315 -32.50 14.68 -8.71
CA VAL A 315 -31.29 13.89 -8.45
C VAL A 315 -31.61 12.55 -7.79
N LYS A 316 -32.69 12.46 -6.99
CA LYS A 316 -33.07 11.27 -6.20
C LYS A 316 -33.10 9.98 -7.02
N GLU A 317 -33.54 10.04 -8.28
CA GLU A 317 -33.61 8.88 -9.18
C GLU A 317 -32.65 8.97 -10.37
N SER A 318 -31.71 9.92 -10.35
CA SER A 318 -30.79 10.15 -11.46
C SER A 318 -29.70 9.09 -11.54
N ASP A 319 -29.29 8.74 -12.76
CA ASP A 319 -28.23 7.74 -12.99
C ASP A 319 -26.87 8.18 -12.42
N LYS A 320 -26.61 9.50 -12.36
CA LYS A 320 -25.42 10.03 -11.70
C LYS A 320 -25.39 9.75 -10.19
N LEU A 321 -26.55 9.75 -9.52
CA LEU A 321 -26.63 9.42 -8.09
C LEU A 321 -26.46 7.91 -7.88
N LYS A 322 -27.03 7.08 -8.77
CA LYS A 322 -26.79 5.63 -8.77
C LYS A 322 -25.30 5.34 -8.94
N ARG A 323 -24.65 5.96 -9.94
CA ARG A 323 -23.20 5.84 -10.18
C ARG A 323 -22.36 6.31 -8.99
N TYR A 324 -22.79 7.38 -8.30
CA TYR A 324 -22.14 7.82 -7.06
C TYR A 324 -22.15 6.72 -5.98
N TYR A 325 -23.29 6.06 -5.77
CA TYR A 325 -23.39 4.99 -4.77
C TYR A 325 -22.61 3.74 -5.19
N GLU A 326 -22.68 3.33 -6.46
CA GLU A 326 -21.87 2.23 -7.00
C GLU A 326 -20.38 2.46 -6.78
N LEU A 327 -19.88 3.65 -7.14
CA LEU A 327 -18.47 4.00 -6.94
C LEU A 327 -18.11 4.14 -5.47
N LYS A 328 -19.03 4.64 -4.63
CA LYS A 328 -18.81 4.69 -3.19
C LYS A 328 -18.62 3.29 -2.62
N GLU A 329 -19.52 2.36 -2.95
CA GLU A 329 -19.42 0.97 -2.52
C GLU A 329 -18.13 0.32 -3.02
N GLN A 330 -17.83 0.46 -4.32
CA GLN A 330 -16.62 -0.10 -4.93
C GLN A 330 -15.32 0.48 -4.34
N THR A 331 -15.27 1.79 -4.05
CA THR A 331 -14.06 2.43 -3.48
C THR A 331 -13.95 2.28 -1.97
N GLU A 332 -15.03 1.91 -1.28
CA GLU A 332 -15.04 1.55 0.14
C GLU A 332 -14.74 0.06 0.38
N ASP A 333 -14.86 -0.78 -0.65
CA ASP A 333 -14.48 -2.20 -0.61
C ASP A 333 -13.02 -2.39 -0.16
N PRO A 334 -12.75 -3.26 0.83
CA PRO A 334 -11.40 -3.54 1.30
C PRO A 334 -10.46 -4.04 0.20
N ALA A 335 -10.93 -4.92 -0.69
CA ALA A 335 -10.08 -5.49 -1.74
C ALA A 335 -9.66 -4.42 -2.77
N PHE A 336 -10.55 -3.49 -3.09
CA PHE A 336 -10.22 -2.32 -3.90
C PHE A 336 -9.17 -1.42 -3.23
N ARG A 337 -9.31 -1.17 -1.92
CA ARG A 337 -8.35 -0.36 -1.16
C ARG A 337 -6.98 -1.01 -1.09
N ASP A 338 -6.92 -2.32 -0.83
CA ASP A 338 -5.68 -3.09 -0.81
C ASP A 338 -5.00 -3.05 -2.19
N LYS A 339 -5.78 -3.16 -3.27
CA LYS A 339 -5.26 -3.01 -4.63
C LYS A 339 -4.70 -1.61 -4.89
N VAL A 340 -5.41 -0.55 -4.47
CA VAL A 340 -4.91 0.83 -4.58
C VAL A 340 -3.64 1.04 -3.78
N GLU A 341 -3.56 0.48 -2.58
CA GLU A 341 -2.35 0.55 -1.74
C GLU A 341 -1.17 -0.15 -2.43
N TYR A 342 -1.37 -1.35 -2.97
CA TYR A 342 -0.37 -2.06 -3.75
C TYR A 342 0.10 -1.27 -4.98
N LEU A 343 -0.84 -0.66 -5.74
CA LEU A 343 -0.52 0.13 -6.93
C LEU A 343 0.27 1.41 -6.59
N LYS A 344 0.07 1.97 -5.39
CA LYS A 344 0.78 3.16 -4.89
C LYS A 344 2.11 2.83 -4.20
N ASP A 345 2.38 1.56 -3.95
CA ASP A 345 3.61 1.14 -3.30
C ASP A 345 4.79 1.15 -4.30
N ASP A 346 5.62 2.18 -4.20
CA ASP A 346 6.85 2.31 -4.99
C ASP A 346 7.90 1.24 -4.61
N LYS A 347 7.75 0.59 -3.45
CA LYS A 347 8.64 -0.46 -2.93
C LYS A 347 8.03 -1.86 -3.02
N LYS A 348 6.98 -2.05 -3.80
CA LYS A 348 6.35 -3.36 -3.98
C LYS A 348 7.32 -4.45 -4.44
N PHE A 349 8.32 -4.10 -5.28
CA PHE A 349 9.36 -5.06 -5.67
C PHE A 349 10.16 -5.53 -4.45
N GLU A 350 10.49 -4.63 -3.52
CA GLU A 350 11.22 -4.97 -2.28
C GLU A 350 10.47 -5.98 -1.38
N LYS A 351 9.18 -6.19 -1.62
CA LYS A 351 8.31 -7.12 -0.87
C LYS A 351 8.17 -8.49 -1.56
N THR A 352 8.81 -8.70 -2.70
CA THR A 352 8.70 -9.94 -3.50
C THR A 352 9.78 -10.96 -3.14
N GLU A 353 9.56 -12.22 -3.52
CA GLU A 353 10.58 -13.27 -3.37
C GLU A 353 11.79 -12.99 -4.28
N GLU A 354 11.56 -12.42 -5.47
CA GLU A 354 12.61 -11.97 -6.39
C GLU A 354 13.58 -11.00 -5.71
N TYR A 355 13.06 -10.03 -4.96
CA TYR A 355 13.93 -9.10 -4.22
C TYR A 355 14.69 -9.79 -3.09
N LYS A 356 14.11 -10.79 -2.41
CA LYS A 356 14.86 -11.58 -1.41
C LYS A 356 16.04 -12.29 -2.04
N SER A 357 15.87 -12.92 -3.21
CA SER A 357 16.97 -13.51 -3.98
C SER A 357 18.03 -12.46 -4.36
N LEU A 358 17.61 -11.28 -4.83
CA LEU A 358 18.55 -10.19 -5.15
C LEU A 358 19.30 -9.67 -3.92
N ALA A 359 18.62 -9.52 -2.79
CA ALA A 359 19.22 -9.07 -1.54
C ALA A 359 20.22 -10.10 -1.01
N LYS A 360 19.88 -11.39 -1.07
CA LYS A 360 20.79 -12.47 -0.70
C LYS A 360 22.00 -12.53 -1.63
N PHE A 361 21.81 -12.39 -2.93
CA PHE A 361 22.91 -12.31 -3.89
C PHE A 361 23.87 -11.17 -3.55
N LYS A 362 23.36 -9.96 -3.28
CA LYS A 362 24.16 -8.80 -2.88
C LYS A 362 24.89 -9.00 -1.55
N GLU A 363 24.28 -9.72 -0.60
CA GLU A 363 24.94 -10.11 0.64
C GLU A 363 26.13 -11.05 0.37
N LEU A 364 25.93 -12.07 -0.46
CA LEU A 364 26.99 -13.00 -0.85
C LEU A 364 28.11 -12.32 -1.64
N GLU A 365 27.81 -11.35 -2.50
CA GLU A 365 28.84 -10.51 -3.14
C GLU A 365 29.75 -9.82 -2.13
N GLN A 366 29.26 -9.57 -0.91
CA GLN A 366 30.05 -8.95 0.15
C GLN A 366 30.80 -9.95 1.04
N ASN A 367 30.58 -11.25 0.89
CA ASN A 367 31.22 -12.29 1.69
C ASN A 367 32.75 -12.33 1.46
N ASP A 368 33.51 -12.34 2.54
CA ASP A 368 34.97 -12.27 2.50
C ASP A 368 35.63 -13.52 1.89
N ASP A 369 35.06 -14.71 2.09
CA ASP A 369 35.56 -15.95 1.50
C ASP A 369 35.39 -15.94 -0.02
N LEU A 370 34.21 -15.53 -0.52
CA LEU A 370 33.95 -15.43 -1.96
C LEU A 370 34.82 -14.33 -2.61
N LYS A 371 34.93 -13.16 -1.99
CA LYS A 371 35.84 -12.09 -2.46
C LYS A 371 37.28 -12.56 -2.55
N TRP A 372 37.76 -13.23 -1.50
CA TRP A 372 39.10 -13.78 -1.47
C TRP A 372 39.27 -14.87 -2.54
N TYR A 373 38.32 -15.79 -2.67
CA TYR A 373 38.32 -16.87 -3.65
C TYR A 373 38.41 -16.34 -5.08
N PHE A 374 37.53 -15.41 -5.48
CA PHE A 374 37.55 -14.84 -6.83
C PHE A 374 38.83 -14.04 -7.07
N LYS A 375 39.34 -13.30 -6.07
CA LYS A 375 40.59 -12.57 -6.17
C LYS A 375 41.78 -13.51 -6.43
N VAL A 376 41.97 -14.53 -5.60
CA VAL A 376 43.13 -15.44 -5.74
C VAL A 376 43.03 -16.32 -6.99
N THR A 377 41.81 -16.62 -7.44
CA THR A 377 41.55 -17.27 -8.73
C THR A 377 41.99 -16.38 -9.89
N GLN A 378 41.61 -15.09 -9.87
CA GLN A 378 41.99 -14.12 -10.91
C GLN A 378 43.50 -13.86 -10.94
N GLU A 379 44.16 -13.80 -9.78
CA GLU A 379 45.61 -13.59 -9.66
C GLU A 379 46.44 -14.81 -10.08
N ASP A 380 45.80 -15.96 -10.34
CA ASP A 380 46.48 -17.23 -10.58
C ASP A 380 47.49 -17.59 -9.47
N ARG A 381 47.10 -17.30 -8.21
CA ARG A 381 48.01 -17.27 -7.05
C ARG A 381 48.78 -18.57 -6.81
N PHE A 382 48.19 -19.71 -7.15
CA PHE A 382 48.77 -21.03 -6.91
C PHE A 382 49.47 -21.63 -8.14
N LYS A 383 49.71 -20.84 -9.19
CA LYS A 383 50.38 -21.28 -10.42
C LYS A 383 51.69 -22.01 -10.16
N ASP A 384 52.53 -21.47 -9.27
CA ASP A 384 53.84 -22.04 -8.99
C ASP A 384 53.77 -23.37 -8.24
N LEU A 385 52.73 -23.58 -7.42
CA LEU A 385 52.50 -24.88 -6.76
C LEU A 385 52.04 -25.93 -7.79
N ARG A 386 51.15 -25.55 -8.72
CA ARG A 386 50.67 -26.46 -9.78
C ARG A 386 51.73 -26.81 -10.82
N LYS A 387 52.88 -26.12 -10.86
CA LYS A 387 53.99 -26.50 -11.74
C LYS A 387 54.66 -27.82 -11.34
N TRP A 388 54.54 -28.23 -10.08
CA TRP A 388 55.35 -29.29 -9.49
C TRP A 388 54.48 -30.33 -8.80
N GLU A 389 54.55 -31.57 -9.26
CA GLU A 389 53.95 -32.74 -8.61
C GLU A 389 55.00 -33.41 -7.73
N THR A 390 54.71 -33.59 -6.44
CA THR A 390 55.59 -34.35 -5.55
C THR A 390 55.55 -35.83 -5.93
N ILE A 391 56.68 -36.38 -6.36
CA ILE A 391 56.83 -37.82 -6.70
C ILE A 391 57.58 -38.62 -5.64
N PHE A 392 58.26 -37.93 -4.72
CA PHE A 392 58.87 -38.53 -3.54
C PHE A 392 58.98 -37.48 -2.43
N SER A 393 58.67 -37.87 -1.19
CA SER A 393 58.84 -37.03 0.00
C SER A 393 59.26 -37.91 1.16
N GLU A 394 60.24 -37.44 1.92
CA GLU A 394 60.69 -38.04 3.16
C GLU A 394 60.91 -36.89 4.15
N ASP A 395 60.11 -36.86 5.22
CA ASP A 395 60.18 -35.83 6.27
C ASP A 395 60.75 -36.39 7.59
N PHE A 396 61.20 -37.66 7.60
CA PHE A 396 61.84 -38.32 8.75
C PHE A 396 61.11 -38.15 10.10
N ASN A 397 59.77 -38.11 10.06
CA ASN A 397 58.94 -37.96 11.26
C ASN A 397 58.77 -39.27 12.04
N ASP A 398 59.07 -40.41 11.41
CA ASP A 398 59.02 -41.72 12.06
C ASP A 398 60.21 -41.92 13.01
N THR A 399 60.01 -42.71 14.07
CA THR A 399 61.09 -43.01 15.02
C THR A 399 62.17 -43.94 14.47
N GLN A 400 61.94 -44.56 13.31
CA GLN A 400 62.85 -45.49 12.66
C GLN A 400 62.99 -45.16 11.18
N LEU A 401 64.19 -45.38 10.64
CA LEU A 401 64.44 -45.21 9.22
C LEU A 401 63.60 -46.20 8.39
N ASN A 402 62.93 -45.70 7.36
CA ASN A 402 62.24 -46.55 6.38
C ASN A 402 63.25 -47.35 5.54
N LYS A 403 63.47 -48.62 5.93
CA LYS A 403 64.41 -49.55 5.29
C LYS A 403 63.93 -50.09 3.94
N GLU A 404 62.66 -49.89 3.58
CA GLU A 404 62.16 -50.22 2.24
C GLU A 404 62.65 -49.18 1.22
N VAL A 405 62.84 -47.94 1.66
CA VAL A 405 63.33 -46.84 0.83
C VAL A 405 64.85 -46.69 0.91
N TRP A 406 65.40 -46.74 2.12
CA TRP A 406 66.76 -46.32 2.41
C TRP A 406 67.67 -47.49 2.78
N SER A 407 68.72 -47.71 1.99
CA SER A 407 69.72 -48.75 2.22
C SER A 407 71.00 -48.16 2.86
N PRO A 408 71.43 -48.64 4.05
CA PRO A 408 72.63 -48.15 4.74
C PRO A 408 73.94 -48.76 4.21
N ILE A 409 73.94 -49.20 2.95
CA ILE A 409 75.07 -49.85 2.28
C ILE A 409 75.31 -49.14 0.96
N VAL A 410 76.55 -48.77 0.66
CA VAL A 410 76.90 -48.22 -0.66
C VAL A 410 76.40 -49.13 -1.78
N PHE A 411 75.67 -48.59 -2.77
CA PHE A 411 74.95 -49.38 -3.77
C PHE A 411 75.82 -50.45 -4.45
N ALA A 412 77.04 -50.11 -4.87
CA ALA A 412 77.96 -51.06 -5.49
C ALA A 412 78.35 -52.22 -4.55
N GLY A 413 78.56 -51.95 -3.25
CA GLY A 413 78.86 -52.97 -2.25
C GLY A 413 77.66 -53.87 -1.97
N MET A 414 76.47 -53.27 -1.91
CA MET A 414 75.20 -53.99 -1.79
C MET A 414 75.01 -54.99 -2.94
N MET A 415 75.21 -54.54 -4.19
CA MET A 415 75.04 -55.39 -5.38
C MET A 415 76.11 -56.46 -5.54
N THR A 416 77.32 -56.26 -4.99
CA THR A 416 78.45 -57.19 -5.19
C THR A 416 78.57 -58.24 -4.09
N PHE A 417 78.43 -57.85 -2.81
CA PHE A 417 78.66 -58.76 -1.68
C PHE A 417 77.86 -58.39 -0.42
N ASN A 418 76.80 -57.59 -0.56
CA ASN A 418 75.91 -57.18 0.52
C ASN A 418 76.62 -56.62 1.77
N ASP A 419 77.66 -55.81 1.55
CA ASP A 419 78.45 -55.19 2.61
C ASP A 419 78.99 -53.82 2.18
N ASN A 420 79.42 -53.03 3.15
CA ASN A 420 80.04 -51.74 2.89
C ASN A 420 81.52 -51.90 2.50
N TYR A 421 82.00 -50.90 1.76
CA TYR A 421 83.42 -50.67 1.53
C TYR A 421 83.67 -49.18 1.42
N VAL A 422 84.92 -48.77 1.60
CA VAL A 422 85.38 -47.39 1.41
C VAL A 422 86.52 -47.31 0.42
N THR A 423 86.78 -46.13 -0.14
CA THR A 423 87.96 -45.95 -1.00
C THR A 423 89.23 -46.01 -0.16
N LYS A 424 90.27 -46.68 -0.65
CA LYS A 424 91.57 -46.73 0.05
C LYS A 424 92.06 -45.31 0.37
N GLY A 425 92.35 -45.07 1.65
CA GLY A 425 92.79 -43.78 2.18
C GLY A 425 91.71 -42.99 2.92
N GLU A 426 90.43 -43.39 2.84
CA GLU A 426 89.40 -42.90 3.75
C GLU A 426 89.68 -43.36 5.19
N LYS A 427 89.34 -42.53 6.17
CA LYS A 427 89.71 -42.76 7.58
C LYS A 427 88.59 -43.40 8.40
N GLN A 428 87.38 -43.40 7.85
CA GLN A 428 86.20 -43.99 8.45
C GLN A 428 85.76 -45.24 7.70
N PHE A 429 85.04 -46.13 8.39
CA PHE A 429 84.26 -47.17 7.74
C PHE A 429 82.76 -46.90 7.85
N PHE A 430 81.99 -47.27 6.82
CA PHE A 430 80.53 -47.14 6.84
C PHE A 430 79.88 -48.32 7.55
N THR A 431 79.12 -48.05 8.61
CA THR A 431 78.34 -49.08 9.31
C THR A 431 77.04 -49.40 8.59
N LYS A 432 76.32 -50.45 9.01
CA LYS A 432 75.06 -50.90 8.40
C LYS A 432 73.83 -50.28 9.07
N GLY A 433 73.97 -49.02 9.48
CA GLY A 433 72.90 -48.21 10.08
C GLY A 433 73.15 -47.82 11.53
N GLU A 434 74.19 -48.33 12.18
CA GLU A 434 74.54 -47.99 13.57
C GLU A 434 74.93 -46.51 13.75
N ASN A 435 75.38 -45.87 12.67
CA ASN A 435 75.67 -44.44 12.61
C ASN A 435 74.48 -43.60 12.09
N LEU A 436 73.28 -44.19 12.01
CA LEU A 436 72.06 -43.52 11.58
C LEU A 436 71.06 -43.50 12.72
N HIS A 437 70.53 -42.32 13.02
CA HIS A 437 69.42 -42.18 13.96
C HIS A 437 68.51 -41.04 13.53
N ILE A 438 67.23 -41.16 13.84
CA ILE A 438 66.28 -40.07 13.68
C ILE A 438 66.10 -39.41 15.04
N ASP A 439 66.29 -38.10 15.09
CA ASP A 439 66.08 -37.30 16.29
C ASP A 439 65.49 -35.94 15.89
N HIS A 440 64.52 -35.44 16.67
CA HIS A 440 63.78 -34.21 16.38
C HIS A 440 63.26 -34.09 14.92
N SER A 441 62.67 -35.17 14.39
CA SER A 441 62.19 -35.25 12.99
C SER A 441 63.28 -35.01 11.93
N ALA A 442 64.53 -35.35 12.23
CA ALA A 442 65.63 -35.28 11.26
C ALA A 442 66.45 -36.57 11.29
N LEU A 443 66.81 -37.07 10.11
CA LEU A 443 67.80 -38.12 9.95
C LEU A 443 69.20 -37.56 10.23
N ASN A 444 69.95 -38.20 11.12
CA ASN A 444 71.32 -37.85 11.43
C ASN A 444 72.27 -38.97 10.97
N ILE A 445 73.21 -38.62 10.10
CA ILE A 445 74.36 -39.45 9.75
C ILE A 445 75.52 -39.04 10.66
N GLU A 446 75.74 -39.82 11.70
CA GLU A 446 76.65 -39.53 12.79
C GLU A 446 78.04 -40.08 12.54
N THR A 447 79.06 -39.23 12.52
CA THR A 447 80.46 -39.65 12.47
C THR A 447 81.00 -39.76 13.90
N LYS A 448 81.62 -40.89 14.24
CA LYS A 448 82.15 -41.19 15.58
C LYS A 448 83.63 -41.56 15.52
N LYS A 449 84.31 -41.37 16.65
CA LYS A 449 85.61 -42.00 16.90
C LYS A 449 85.35 -43.37 17.51
N GLU A 450 85.51 -44.39 16.68
CA GLU A 450 85.18 -45.77 17.02
C GLU A 450 86.05 -46.68 16.17
N HIS A 451 86.79 -47.57 16.82
CA HIS A 451 87.69 -48.49 16.13
C HIS A 451 86.90 -49.64 15.52
N THR A 452 87.12 -49.93 14.23
CA THR A 452 86.44 -51.01 13.52
C THR A 452 87.31 -51.63 12.41
N LYS A 453 86.87 -52.76 11.86
CA LYS A 453 87.48 -53.42 10.71
C LYS A 453 86.51 -53.40 9.54
N GLY A 454 87.04 -53.17 8.34
CA GLY A 454 86.21 -53.07 7.16
C GLY A 454 87.00 -53.24 5.87
N LYS A 455 86.28 -53.27 4.74
CA LYS A 455 86.90 -53.40 3.42
C LYS A 455 87.24 -52.03 2.84
N SER A 456 88.49 -51.82 2.45
CA SER A 456 88.88 -50.72 1.57
C SER A 456 89.12 -51.22 0.16
N TRP A 457 88.78 -50.40 -0.84
CA TRP A 457 88.96 -50.72 -2.25
C TRP A 457 90.01 -49.83 -2.90
N SER A 458 90.91 -50.41 -3.68
CA SER A 458 91.81 -49.67 -4.56
C SER A 458 91.87 -50.28 -5.94
N LYS A 459 92.04 -49.45 -6.98
CA LYS A 459 92.19 -49.91 -8.37
C LYS A 459 93.34 -50.93 -8.55
N LYS A 460 94.40 -50.82 -7.74
CA LYS A 460 95.60 -51.68 -7.84
C LYS A 460 95.45 -53.04 -7.14
N HIS A 461 94.76 -53.10 -6.00
CA HIS A 461 94.73 -54.30 -5.14
C HIS A 461 93.33 -54.87 -4.90
N GLY A 462 92.27 -54.28 -5.47
CA GLY A 462 90.90 -54.69 -5.18
C GLY A 462 90.51 -54.39 -3.73
N PHE A 463 89.67 -55.25 -3.15
CA PHE A 463 89.22 -55.16 -1.76
C PHE A 463 90.27 -55.73 -0.79
N MET A 464 90.57 -55.00 0.27
CA MET A 464 91.45 -55.42 1.36
C MET A 464 90.79 -55.11 2.69
N GLU A 465 91.00 -55.94 3.70
CA GLU A 465 90.60 -55.61 5.06
C GLU A 465 91.61 -54.63 5.69
N GLU A 466 91.09 -53.56 6.28
CA GLU A 466 91.86 -52.52 6.98
C GLU A 466 91.17 -52.18 8.31
N GLU A 467 91.95 -51.64 9.24
CA GLU A 467 91.45 -51.07 10.51
C GLU A 467 91.17 -49.58 10.34
N PHE A 468 90.08 -49.12 10.92
CA PHE A 468 89.62 -47.73 10.87
C PHE A 468 89.42 -47.20 12.27
N ASP A 469 89.81 -45.95 12.51
CA ASP A 469 89.67 -45.28 13.82
C ASP A 469 88.34 -44.51 13.96
N PHE A 470 87.56 -44.44 12.87
CA PHE A 470 86.31 -43.73 12.81
C PHE A 470 85.22 -44.58 12.16
N THR A 471 83.99 -44.38 12.58
CA THR A 471 82.78 -44.90 11.92
C THR A 471 81.93 -43.75 11.41
N SER A 472 81.21 -43.98 10.32
CA SER A 472 80.22 -43.03 9.79
C SER A 472 79.12 -43.78 9.06
N GLY A 473 78.16 -43.06 8.49
CA GLY A 473 77.04 -43.63 7.76
C GLY A 473 77.01 -43.26 6.29
N THR A 474 76.35 -44.11 5.52
CA THR A 474 75.94 -43.86 4.14
C THR A 474 74.49 -44.29 3.98
N LEU A 475 73.78 -43.67 3.04
CA LEU A 475 72.41 -44.01 2.72
C LEU A 475 72.16 -43.87 1.22
N ASN A 476 71.29 -44.70 0.66
CA ASN A 476 70.82 -44.48 -0.70
C ASN A 476 69.44 -45.07 -0.97
N THR A 477 68.80 -44.58 -2.02
CA THR A 477 67.47 -45.02 -2.47
C THR A 477 67.51 -45.99 -3.66
N ALA A 478 68.68 -46.51 -4.03
CA ALA A 478 68.91 -47.11 -5.35
C ALA A 478 68.01 -48.30 -5.71
N GLN A 479 67.50 -49.03 -4.72
CA GLN A 479 66.56 -50.14 -4.91
C GLN A 479 65.09 -49.71 -4.92
N ALA A 480 64.76 -48.55 -4.35
CA ALA A 480 63.39 -48.15 -4.06
C ALA A 480 62.91 -46.96 -4.87
N PHE A 481 63.79 -45.97 -5.08
CA PHE A 481 63.45 -44.72 -5.75
C PHE A 481 64.59 -44.20 -6.60
N ARG A 482 64.26 -43.94 -7.87
CA ARG A 482 65.07 -43.27 -8.86
C ARG A 482 64.18 -42.29 -9.61
N PHE A 483 64.76 -41.21 -10.12
CA PHE A 483 64.02 -40.27 -10.96
C PHE A 483 64.91 -39.72 -12.07
N ASN A 484 64.26 -39.27 -13.13
CA ASN A 484 64.86 -38.45 -14.16
C ASN A 484 64.11 -37.13 -14.26
N GLN A 485 64.86 -36.03 -14.38
CA GLN A 485 64.33 -34.67 -14.53
C GLN A 485 63.38 -34.23 -13.40
N GLY A 486 63.07 -32.94 -13.36
CA GLY A 486 62.25 -32.33 -12.32
C GLY A 486 63.09 -31.57 -11.30
N LYS A 487 62.70 -31.57 -10.03
CA LYS A 487 63.35 -30.79 -8.98
C LYS A 487 63.55 -31.65 -7.75
N ILE A 488 64.73 -31.61 -7.16
CA ILE A 488 64.99 -32.16 -5.82
C ILE A 488 65.36 -31.04 -4.87
N GLU A 489 64.82 -31.09 -3.67
CA GLU A 489 65.09 -30.18 -2.56
C GLU A 489 65.41 -30.99 -1.31
N ALA A 490 66.40 -30.57 -0.53
CA ALA A 490 66.73 -31.17 0.75
C ALA A 490 67.09 -30.08 1.75
N LYS A 491 66.46 -30.12 2.92
CA LYS A 491 66.81 -29.24 4.04
C LYS A 491 67.82 -29.96 4.93
N VAL A 492 69.04 -29.41 4.98
CA VAL A 492 70.16 -30.08 5.66
C VAL A 492 70.97 -29.13 6.53
N SER A 493 71.55 -29.68 7.60
CA SER A 493 72.50 -29.02 8.50
C SER A 493 73.76 -29.88 8.64
N LEU A 494 74.92 -29.22 8.71
CA LEU A 494 76.23 -29.88 8.66
C LEU A 494 77.05 -29.53 9.90
N GLN A 495 77.79 -30.50 10.44
CA GLN A 495 78.74 -30.28 11.54
C GLN A 495 80.18 -30.56 11.11
N GLN A 496 81.07 -29.61 11.37
CA GLN A 496 82.46 -29.63 10.94
C GLN A 496 82.66 -29.88 9.43
N PRO A 497 81.97 -29.13 8.54
CA PRO A 497 82.06 -29.30 7.09
C PRO A 497 83.46 -29.01 6.50
N GLY A 498 84.40 -28.51 7.30
CA GLY A 498 85.82 -28.35 6.93
C GLY A 498 86.72 -29.57 7.22
N ASN A 499 86.26 -30.48 8.07
CA ASN A 499 86.99 -31.70 8.48
C ASN A 499 86.31 -32.96 7.91
N ILE A 500 84.98 -32.95 7.85
CA ILE A 500 84.14 -34.03 7.32
C ILE A 500 83.54 -33.58 5.98
N VAL A 501 83.65 -34.47 5.00
CA VAL A 501 83.01 -34.35 3.69
C VAL A 501 81.61 -34.93 3.81
N HIS A 502 80.62 -34.05 3.90
CA HIS A 502 79.20 -34.41 3.79
C HIS A 502 78.79 -34.31 2.34
N GLY A 503 78.15 -35.36 1.83
CA GLY A 503 77.72 -35.49 0.46
C GLY A 503 76.24 -35.80 0.37
N LEU A 504 75.50 -34.98 -0.39
CA LEU A 504 74.19 -35.30 -0.96
C LEU A 504 74.33 -35.28 -2.48
N SER A 505 74.06 -36.44 -3.08
CA SER A 505 74.35 -36.69 -4.49
C SER A 505 73.25 -37.51 -5.16
N LEU A 506 73.15 -37.39 -6.48
CA LEU A 506 72.40 -38.27 -7.35
C LEU A 506 73.38 -39.14 -8.14
N LYS A 507 73.16 -40.45 -8.17
CA LYS A 507 74.08 -41.41 -8.81
C LYS A 507 73.33 -42.33 -9.76
N GLY A 508 73.97 -42.64 -10.89
CA GLY A 508 73.53 -43.70 -11.79
C GLY A 508 73.81 -45.08 -11.22
N GLU A 509 73.46 -46.14 -11.96
CA GLU A 509 73.75 -47.52 -11.57
C GLU A 509 75.26 -47.79 -11.39
N LYS A 510 76.08 -47.14 -12.22
CA LYS A 510 77.55 -47.11 -12.09
C LYS A 510 77.98 -45.85 -11.33
N ILE A 511 79.28 -45.72 -11.07
CA ILE A 511 79.83 -44.52 -10.39
C ILE A 511 79.58 -43.20 -11.14
N THR A 512 79.26 -43.27 -12.45
CA THR A 512 78.80 -42.15 -13.27
C THR A 512 77.55 -42.56 -14.08
N PRO A 513 76.67 -41.61 -14.44
CA PRO A 513 76.75 -40.18 -14.13
C PRO A 513 76.51 -39.90 -12.65
N HIS A 514 77.04 -38.78 -12.18
CA HIS A 514 77.02 -38.40 -10.77
C HIS A 514 76.83 -36.90 -10.65
N ILE A 515 75.83 -36.49 -9.88
CA ILE A 515 75.54 -35.09 -9.59
C ILE A 515 75.67 -34.87 -8.09
N ASP A 516 76.55 -33.96 -7.66
CA ASP A 516 76.58 -33.51 -6.27
C ASP A 516 75.66 -32.29 -6.13
N LEU A 517 74.61 -32.39 -5.32
CA LEU A 517 73.79 -31.25 -4.87
C LEU A 517 74.52 -30.46 -3.79
N LEU A 518 75.28 -31.18 -2.98
CA LEU A 518 76.09 -30.65 -1.90
C LEU A 518 77.25 -31.61 -1.67
N LYS A 519 78.47 -31.11 -1.77
CA LYS A 519 79.66 -31.80 -1.30
C LYS A 519 80.56 -30.82 -0.56
N THR A 520 80.82 -31.05 0.72
CA THR A 520 81.82 -30.27 1.46
C THR A 520 83.23 -30.80 1.20
N GLY A 521 84.27 -30.08 1.62
CA GLY A 521 85.64 -30.45 1.26
C GLY A 521 86.72 -29.55 1.84
N LYS A 522 87.92 -29.58 1.23
CA LYS A 522 89.05 -28.76 1.70
C LYS A 522 88.76 -27.27 1.53
N GLY A 523 88.63 -26.58 2.66
CA GLY A 523 88.48 -25.12 2.77
C GLY A 523 87.04 -24.68 3.04
N SER A 524 86.79 -23.37 3.02
CA SER A 524 85.46 -22.83 3.30
C SER A 524 84.47 -23.07 2.16
N GLY A 525 83.21 -23.33 2.53
CA GLY A 525 82.08 -23.51 1.62
C GLY A 525 81.83 -24.95 1.20
N TYR A 526 81.18 -25.13 0.04
CA TYR A 526 80.87 -26.43 -0.55
C TYR A 526 81.01 -26.40 -2.07
N GLU A 527 80.86 -27.55 -2.70
CA GLU A 527 80.96 -27.75 -4.13
C GLU A 527 79.69 -28.44 -4.65
N VAL A 528 79.26 -28.05 -5.84
CA VAL A 528 78.28 -28.79 -6.64
C VAL A 528 78.95 -29.25 -7.91
N ARG A 529 78.63 -30.46 -8.36
CA ARG A 529 79.33 -31.09 -9.48
C ARG A 529 78.40 -31.89 -10.36
N TYR A 530 78.77 -32.02 -11.63
CA TYR A 530 78.24 -33.00 -12.54
C TYR A 530 79.40 -33.75 -13.21
N ILE A 531 79.39 -35.07 -13.10
CA ILE A 531 80.34 -35.98 -13.72
C ILE A 531 79.58 -36.76 -14.80
N PRO A 532 79.87 -36.52 -16.08
CA PRO A 532 79.24 -37.24 -17.19
C PRO A 532 79.58 -38.73 -17.17
N LYS A 533 78.70 -39.54 -17.77
CA LYS A 533 78.91 -40.98 -17.93
C LYS A 533 80.04 -41.30 -18.90
N GLU A 534 79.97 -40.71 -20.09
CA GLU A 534 80.82 -41.01 -21.25
C GLU A 534 82.21 -40.34 -21.16
N ASP A 535 82.31 -39.18 -20.49
CA ASP A 535 83.57 -38.46 -20.30
C ASP A 535 83.80 -38.10 -18.84
N GLN A 536 84.44 -39.01 -18.11
CA GLN A 536 84.80 -38.83 -16.70
C GLN A 536 85.94 -37.80 -16.49
N THR A 537 86.55 -37.29 -17.57
CA THR A 537 87.58 -36.25 -17.50
C THR A 537 86.99 -34.84 -17.53
N HIS A 538 85.79 -34.68 -18.11
CA HIS A 538 85.08 -33.40 -18.18
C HIS A 538 84.12 -33.20 -16.99
N ILE A 539 84.68 -33.04 -15.79
CA ILE A 539 83.90 -32.75 -14.58
C ILE A 539 83.49 -31.28 -14.57
N ILE A 540 82.17 -31.03 -14.55
CA ILE A 540 81.65 -29.69 -14.28
C ILE A 540 81.61 -29.49 -12.77
N SER A 541 82.26 -28.44 -12.28
CA SER A 541 82.34 -28.14 -10.85
C SER A 541 82.16 -26.65 -10.58
N HIS A 542 81.34 -26.34 -9.58
CA HIS A 542 81.19 -24.99 -9.05
C HIS A 542 81.42 -25.00 -7.54
N LYS A 543 82.41 -24.22 -7.09
CA LYS A 543 82.63 -23.95 -5.65
C LYS A 543 81.78 -22.76 -5.19
N ILE A 544 81.03 -22.96 -4.11
CA ILE A 544 80.18 -21.98 -3.44
C ILE A 544 80.86 -21.58 -2.12
N LYS A 545 81.08 -20.28 -1.91
CA LYS A 545 81.72 -19.72 -0.70
C LYS A 545 80.92 -18.56 -0.12
N GLY A 546 81.35 -18.03 1.02
CA GLY A 546 80.78 -16.82 1.63
C GLY A 546 79.57 -17.07 2.53
N ILE A 547 79.33 -18.34 2.88
CA ILE A 547 78.27 -18.77 3.79
C ILE A 547 78.82 -19.68 4.88
N ASN A 548 78.29 -19.54 6.10
CA ASN A 548 78.59 -20.45 7.20
C ASN A 548 77.56 -21.59 7.19
N LEU A 549 78.03 -22.80 6.86
CA LEU A 549 77.21 -24.01 6.80
C LEU A 549 77.14 -24.76 8.13
N ASN A 550 78.01 -24.43 9.09
CA ASN A 550 78.15 -25.19 10.32
C ASN A 550 76.96 -24.92 11.25
N ASP A 551 76.27 -25.97 11.68
CA ASP A 551 75.12 -25.95 12.60
C ASP A 551 73.95 -25.06 12.13
N LYS A 552 73.73 -24.97 10.81
CA LYS A 552 72.63 -24.19 10.23
C LYS A 552 71.94 -24.95 9.11
N TYR A 553 70.60 -24.93 9.14
CA TYR A 553 69.78 -25.53 8.09
C TYR A 553 69.70 -24.65 6.84
N PHE A 554 69.99 -25.25 5.70
CA PHE A 554 69.75 -24.67 4.38
C PHE A 554 69.01 -25.65 3.48
N ILE A 555 68.20 -25.13 2.57
CA ILE A 555 67.56 -25.90 1.51
C ILE A 555 68.49 -25.90 0.31
N HIS A 556 69.10 -27.05 0.05
CA HIS A 556 69.85 -27.32 -1.16
C HIS A 556 68.89 -27.87 -2.20
N SER A 557 68.96 -27.35 -3.43
CA SER A 557 68.06 -27.76 -4.49
C SER A 557 68.78 -27.89 -5.83
N LEU A 558 68.25 -28.79 -6.65
CA LEU A 558 68.64 -28.96 -8.04
C LEU A 558 67.37 -29.04 -8.87
N GLU A 559 67.20 -28.11 -9.79
CA GLU A 559 66.27 -28.25 -10.91
C GLU A 559 67.03 -28.87 -12.09
N TRP A 560 66.51 -29.98 -12.58
CA TRP A 560 67.03 -30.76 -13.68
C TRP A 560 65.99 -30.79 -14.79
N ASN A 561 66.24 -30.03 -15.85
CA ASN A 561 65.38 -30.01 -17.04
C ASN A 561 66.05 -30.77 -18.21
N ASP A 562 65.51 -30.67 -19.42
CA ASP A 562 66.05 -31.38 -20.59
C ASP A 562 67.48 -30.99 -20.97
N SER A 563 67.89 -29.77 -20.61
CA SER A 563 69.11 -29.14 -21.10
C SER A 563 70.09 -28.75 -20.00
N GLU A 564 69.58 -28.44 -18.81
CA GLU A 564 70.33 -27.77 -17.75
C GLU A 564 70.08 -28.38 -16.37
N LEU A 565 71.16 -28.33 -15.57
CA LEU A 565 71.18 -28.53 -14.13
C LEU A 565 71.33 -27.15 -13.48
N ILE A 566 70.40 -26.79 -12.61
CA ILE A 566 70.35 -25.49 -11.94
C ILE A 566 70.36 -25.74 -10.43
N TRP A 567 71.48 -25.42 -9.79
CA TRP A 567 71.61 -25.56 -8.33
C TRP A 567 71.21 -24.27 -7.64
N SER A 568 70.44 -24.40 -6.57
CA SER A 568 70.06 -23.26 -5.73
C SER A 568 70.20 -23.57 -4.25
N LEU A 569 70.49 -22.51 -3.47
CA LEU A 569 70.54 -22.53 -2.01
C LEU A 569 69.51 -21.54 -1.48
N ASN A 570 68.54 -22.00 -0.70
CA ASN A 570 67.41 -21.17 -0.23
C ASN A 570 66.78 -20.36 -1.38
N ASN A 571 66.48 -21.05 -2.49
CA ASN A 571 65.93 -20.49 -3.74
C ASN A 571 66.81 -19.45 -4.46
N ILE A 572 68.07 -19.27 -4.06
CA ILE A 572 69.04 -18.45 -4.80
C ILE A 572 69.86 -19.36 -5.70
N GLU A 573 69.80 -19.14 -7.02
CA GLU A 573 70.67 -19.83 -7.98
C GLU A 573 72.15 -19.59 -7.64
N VAL A 574 72.89 -20.68 -7.47
CA VAL A 574 74.32 -20.69 -7.14
C VAL A 574 75.20 -21.27 -8.25
N ALA A 575 74.63 -22.09 -9.13
CA ALA A 575 75.31 -22.65 -10.29
C ALA A 575 74.32 -23.12 -11.35
N ARG A 576 74.78 -23.17 -12.60
CA ARG A 576 74.05 -23.70 -13.74
C ARG A 576 75.01 -24.39 -14.68
N ALA A 577 74.59 -25.51 -15.27
CA ALA A 577 75.40 -26.23 -16.25
C ALA A 577 74.53 -27.00 -17.24
N THR A 578 75.01 -27.13 -18.48
CA THR A 578 74.44 -28.08 -19.43
C THR A 578 74.85 -29.52 -19.09
N HIS A 579 74.04 -30.50 -19.45
CA HIS A 579 74.34 -31.91 -19.15
C HIS A 579 74.05 -32.86 -20.33
N GLN A 580 74.55 -34.08 -20.24
CA GLN A 580 74.31 -35.19 -21.19
C GLN A 580 73.81 -36.41 -20.40
N LEU A 581 72.64 -36.26 -19.77
CA LEU A 581 72.03 -37.31 -18.94
C LEU A 581 71.07 -38.20 -19.73
N ASN A 582 70.56 -37.72 -20.87
CA ASN A 582 69.77 -38.50 -21.85
C ASN A 582 68.67 -39.38 -21.23
N GLY A 583 67.96 -38.88 -20.21
CA GLY A 583 66.87 -39.58 -19.54
C GLY A 583 67.27 -40.66 -18.52
N GLU A 584 68.56 -40.82 -18.21
CA GLU A 584 69.02 -41.77 -17.19
C GLU A 584 68.41 -41.49 -15.82
N GLU A 585 67.94 -42.53 -15.12
CA GLU A 585 67.39 -42.36 -13.79
C GLU A 585 68.48 -42.45 -12.71
N LEU A 586 68.47 -41.48 -11.80
CA LEU A 586 69.45 -41.39 -10.72
C LEU A 586 68.80 -41.62 -9.36
N TYR A 587 69.52 -42.27 -8.47
CA TYR A 587 69.10 -42.46 -7.08
C TYR A 587 69.78 -41.48 -6.14
N ILE A 588 69.16 -41.20 -5.00
CA ILE A 588 69.68 -40.29 -3.98
C ILE A 588 70.72 -41.03 -3.14
N SER A 589 71.88 -40.41 -2.90
CA SER A 589 72.97 -40.96 -2.10
C SER A 589 73.51 -39.93 -1.11
N LEU A 590 73.52 -40.32 0.16
CA LEU A 590 74.02 -39.55 1.29
C LEU A 590 75.27 -40.25 1.88
N ALA A 591 76.28 -39.48 2.28
CA ALA A 591 77.44 -40.01 3.00
C ALA A 591 78.19 -38.93 3.78
N SER A 592 78.87 -39.35 4.85
CA SER A 592 79.82 -38.52 5.60
C SER A 592 81.20 -39.19 5.61
N ILE A 593 82.21 -38.52 5.07
CA ILE A 593 83.58 -39.07 4.87
C ILE A 593 84.58 -38.23 5.67
N VAL A 594 85.46 -38.89 6.43
CA VAL A 594 86.46 -38.23 7.26
C VAL A 594 87.70 -37.91 6.42
N GLU A 595 87.81 -36.65 5.99
CA GLU A 595 88.95 -36.16 5.21
C GLU A 595 90.12 -35.76 6.13
N LYS A 596 89.82 -34.97 7.16
CA LYS A 596 90.77 -34.58 8.22
C LYS A 596 90.26 -35.08 9.55
N GLN A 597 91.18 -35.31 10.50
CA GLN A 597 90.78 -35.67 11.86
C GLN A 597 89.81 -34.59 12.40
N PRO A 598 88.55 -34.95 12.73
CA PRO A 598 87.60 -34.00 13.28
C PRO A 598 88.04 -33.59 14.69
N GLU A 599 87.75 -32.34 15.07
CA GLU A 599 88.19 -31.78 16.35
C GLU A 599 87.21 -32.16 17.49
N ASN A 600 85.91 -32.22 17.18
CA ASN A 600 84.85 -32.53 18.15
C ASN A 600 84.00 -33.70 17.61
N LEU A 601 83.94 -34.83 18.30
CA LEU A 601 83.07 -35.96 17.88
C LEU A 601 82.13 -36.35 19.03
N PRO A 602 80.91 -36.84 18.74
CA PRO A 602 80.36 -37.13 17.40
C PRO A 602 80.00 -35.87 16.59
N ALA A 603 79.84 -36.03 15.27
CA ALA A 603 79.44 -34.95 14.37
C ALA A 603 78.42 -35.43 13.34
N ASN A 604 77.37 -34.64 13.15
CA ASN A 604 76.19 -35.02 12.39
C ASN A 604 76.11 -34.30 11.03
N PHE A 605 75.69 -35.08 10.03
CA PHE A 605 75.00 -34.56 8.86
C PHE A 605 73.51 -34.81 9.06
N SER A 606 72.77 -33.74 9.34
CA SER A 606 71.35 -33.78 9.66
C SER A 606 70.54 -33.43 8.42
N ILE A 607 69.52 -34.24 8.14
CA ILE A 607 68.59 -34.07 7.03
C ILE A 607 67.18 -34.01 7.64
N ASP A 608 66.56 -32.84 7.54
CA ASP A 608 65.21 -32.59 8.05
C ASP A 608 64.18 -33.22 7.10
N TRP A 609 64.28 -32.90 5.81
CA TRP A 609 63.44 -33.52 4.78
C TRP A 609 64.11 -33.54 3.41
N ILE A 610 63.64 -34.44 2.54
CA ILE A 610 63.99 -34.54 1.12
C ILE A 610 62.70 -34.64 0.31
N LYS A 611 62.56 -33.80 -0.71
CA LYS A 611 61.40 -33.77 -1.61
C LYS A 611 61.85 -33.75 -3.05
N VAL A 612 61.22 -34.59 -3.87
CA VAL A 612 61.44 -34.67 -5.31
C VAL A 612 60.13 -34.42 -6.02
N TYR A 613 60.20 -33.57 -7.03
CA TYR A 613 59.07 -33.12 -7.81
C TYR A 613 59.29 -33.41 -9.28
N LYS A 614 58.23 -33.81 -9.96
CA LYS A 614 58.14 -33.81 -11.41
C LYS A 614 57.45 -32.53 -11.86
N LYS A 615 57.88 -31.98 -12.99
CA LYS A 615 57.20 -30.84 -13.60
C LYS A 615 55.88 -31.31 -14.20
N GLN A 616 54.76 -30.67 -13.87
CA GLN A 616 53.48 -30.94 -14.53
C GLN A 616 53.49 -30.30 -15.92
N GLU A 617 52.98 -31.03 -16.91
CA GLU A 617 52.72 -30.45 -18.23
C GLU A 617 51.64 -29.37 -18.06
N ALA A 618 51.80 -28.24 -18.75
CA ALA A 618 50.79 -27.19 -18.70
C ALA A 618 49.53 -27.70 -19.43
N GLU A 619 48.44 -27.92 -18.69
CA GLU A 619 47.10 -28.11 -19.25
C GLU A 619 46.57 -26.83 -19.92
#